data_AF-A0A2V9U3M4-F1
#
_entry.id   AF-A0A2V9U3M4-F1
#
_cell.length_a   1.000
_cell.length_b   1.000
_cell.length_c   1.000
_cell.angle_alpha   90.00
_cell.angle_beta   90.00
_cell.angle_gamma   90.00
#
_symmetry.space_group_name_H-M   'P 1'
#
loop_
_entity.id
_entity.type
_entity.pdbx_description
1 polymer ?
#
loop_
_entity_poly.entity_id
_entity_poly.type
_entity_poly.pdbx_seq_one_letter_code
_entity_poly.pdbx_strand_id
1 'polypeptide(L)'
;MNDYVTSSGDVAFAREKWDSVWKAYQYLHSTYDAQGVPQNFGIGHGWVEGGPLLPVKAEIYQSGVAAAALQALANLARLVGKEDTERQAAQEASTLEQLLNQAFWIAEKKRYAFALDQAGKPLDESTVLATVPMWFHLLREDQAQPMISELAAPGHETDWGMRIISAQSLKYSGGGYHYGAVWPLFTGWASMGEYQYHRALPAYLNLRANALLGLDGSLGHVTEVLSGDYYQPLSTSSPHQIWSAAMVVSPLLRGLFGLSADANAHLLSFAPHVPADWASFAIRNVHVGSCVLDLKYERSEQGFTLEADRSGSGECTLEFSPAISPLAEVMTVEMNGHLVQHRVLKSAVDQHVVVRFPVNKGANKLHVVVHNDFGLSVPAALPELGGTSRGLRVLAETWTAAKDRLELEVSGVQGSTYELGVWNAGQLSRVEGAEWNKGAGGHGQVRVHVAVAPDRTSKNVDEGSPATNYTRQKVVLYFAAR
;
A
#
# COMPACT_ATOMS: atom_id res chain seq x y z
N MET A 1 -2.28 8.98 19.05
CA MET A 1 -3.37 9.56 19.88
C MET A 1 -4.65 9.78 19.09
N ASN A 2 -4.65 10.56 18.01
CA ASN A 2 -5.84 10.79 17.19
C ASN A 2 -6.55 9.50 16.74
N ASP A 3 -5.77 8.52 16.29
CA ASP A 3 -6.26 7.19 15.89
C ASP A 3 -7.02 6.47 17.00
N TYR A 4 -6.47 6.44 18.23
CA TYR A 4 -7.15 5.91 19.41
C TYR A 4 -8.47 6.65 19.68
N VAL A 5 -8.44 7.99 19.77
CA VAL A 5 -9.62 8.80 20.09
C VAL A 5 -10.72 8.64 19.04
N THR A 6 -10.35 8.58 17.76
CA THR A 6 -11.29 8.41 16.64
C THR A 6 -11.93 7.02 16.67
N SER A 7 -11.12 5.97 16.84
CA SER A 7 -11.60 4.58 16.84
C SER A 7 -12.40 4.20 18.10
N SER A 8 -12.07 4.78 19.26
CA SER A 8 -12.73 4.48 20.53
C SER A 8 -13.85 5.43 20.91
N GLY A 9 -13.83 6.67 20.40
CA GLY A 9 -14.74 7.75 20.82
C GLY A 9 -14.36 8.38 22.16
N ASP A 10 -13.17 8.08 22.70
CA ASP A 10 -12.69 8.57 23.99
C ASP A 10 -12.20 10.03 23.92
N VAL A 11 -13.15 10.94 23.69
CA VAL A 11 -12.90 12.39 23.65
C VAL A 11 -12.51 12.92 25.03
N ALA A 12 -12.90 12.24 26.11
CA ALA A 12 -12.49 12.60 27.47
C ALA A 12 -10.97 12.49 27.62
N PHE A 13 -10.36 11.39 27.14
CA PHE A 13 -8.91 11.24 27.08
C PHE A 13 -8.24 12.34 26.26
N ALA A 14 -8.84 12.73 25.13
CA ALA A 14 -8.33 13.85 24.32
C ALA A 14 -8.30 15.17 25.08
N ARG A 15 -9.37 15.48 25.84
CA ARG A 15 -9.44 16.68 26.69
C ARG A 15 -8.42 16.63 27.82
N GLU A 16 -8.28 15.48 28.48
CA GLU A 16 -7.32 15.29 29.58
C GLU A 16 -5.87 15.49 29.11
N LYS A 17 -5.52 14.98 27.93
CA LYS A 17 -4.15 15.03 27.41
C LYS A 17 -3.88 16.22 26.48
N TRP A 18 -4.84 17.13 26.32
CA TRP A 18 -4.74 18.24 25.37
C TRP A 18 -3.46 19.06 25.55
N ASP A 19 -3.14 19.45 26.79
CA ASP A 19 -1.96 20.26 27.07
C ASP A 19 -0.65 19.53 26.72
N SER A 20 -0.61 18.20 26.85
CA SER A 20 0.55 17.40 26.43
C SER A 20 0.69 17.35 24.92
N VAL A 21 -0.42 17.16 24.19
CA VAL A 21 -0.44 17.18 22.72
C VAL A 21 -0.01 18.55 22.20
N TRP A 22 -0.55 19.62 22.79
CA TRP A 22 -0.23 20.98 22.41
C TRP A 22 1.25 21.30 22.62
N LYS A 23 1.83 20.92 23.77
CA LYS A 23 3.28 21.08 24.02
C LYS A 23 4.14 20.28 23.04
N ALA A 24 3.73 19.06 22.70
CA ALA A 24 4.44 18.24 21.71
C ALA A 24 4.41 18.90 20.32
N TYR A 25 3.26 19.44 19.92
CA TYR A 25 3.13 20.21 18.68
C TYR A 25 4.00 21.48 18.71
N GLN A 26 3.97 22.26 19.78
CA GLN A 26 4.78 23.48 19.91
C GLN A 26 6.28 23.17 19.83
N TYR A 27 6.73 22.07 20.44
CA TYR A 27 8.12 21.62 20.32
C TYR A 27 8.46 21.21 18.89
N LEU A 28 7.63 20.40 18.23
CA LEU A 28 7.87 20.01 16.83
C LEU A 28 7.92 21.24 15.92
N HIS A 29 6.93 22.13 16.03
CA HIS A 29 6.84 23.35 15.22
C HIS A 29 8.02 24.32 15.49
N SER A 30 8.62 24.33 16.68
CA SER A 30 9.80 25.18 16.94
C SER A 30 11.06 24.73 16.20
N THR A 31 11.05 23.51 15.65
CA THR A 31 12.15 22.96 14.82
C THR A 31 11.91 23.13 13.32
N TYR A 32 10.76 23.68 12.92
CA TYR A 32 10.45 23.91 11.51
C TYR A 32 11.25 25.09 10.99
N ASP A 33 11.49 25.12 9.68
CA ASP A 33 12.15 26.27 9.05
C ASP A 33 11.22 27.50 9.01
N ALA A 34 11.75 28.63 8.54
CA ALA A 34 10.98 29.87 8.42
C ALA A 34 9.81 29.80 7.43
N GLN A 35 9.70 28.72 6.64
CA GLN A 35 8.59 28.43 5.73
C GLN A 35 7.59 27.42 6.32
N GLY A 36 7.79 26.98 7.56
CA GLY A 36 6.92 25.99 8.22
C GLY A 36 7.19 24.55 7.75
N VAL A 37 8.38 24.25 7.24
CA VAL A 37 8.75 22.91 6.76
C VAL A 37 9.55 22.17 7.83
N PRO A 38 9.23 20.90 8.15
CA PRO A 38 9.98 20.13 9.13
C PRO A 38 11.42 19.86 8.68
N GLN A 39 12.35 19.90 9.64
CA GLN A 39 13.77 19.67 9.42
C GLN A 39 14.24 18.42 10.17
N ASN A 40 15.09 17.62 9.55
CA ASN A 40 15.77 16.50 10.21
C ASN A 40 17.24 16.84 10.49
N PHE A 41 17.95 17.38 9.50
CA PHE A 41 19.37 17.71 9.65
C PHE A 41 19.58 18.78 10.74
N GLY A 42 20.46 18.47 11.71
CA GLY A 42 20.72 19.32 12.87
C GLY A 42 19.68 19.22 14.00
N ILE A 43 18.61 18.45 13.81
CA ILE A 43 17.53 18.27 14.79
C ILE A 43 17.39 16.80 15.25
N GLY A 44 17.40 15.84 14.32
CA GLY A 44 17.32 14.40 14.61
C GLY A 44 15.89 13.87 14.83
N HIS A 45 14.91 14.38 14.07
CA HIS A 45 13.51 13.92 14.14
C HIS A 45 13.15 12.84 13.10
N GLY A 46 14.07 12.54 12.18
CA GLY A 46 13.83 11.63 11.06
C GLY A 46 14.18 10.17 11.34
N TRP A 47 13.59 9.27 10.54
CA TRP A 47 13.97 7.85 10.49
C TRP A 47 15.28 7.64 9.74
N VAL A 48 15.62 8.55 8.83
CA VAL A 48 16.93 8.57 8.18
C VAL A 48 17.91 9.30 9.09
N GLU A 49 18.72 8.54 9.81
CA GLU A 49 19.67 9.05 10.81
C GLU A 49 21.04 9.45 10.23
N GLY A 50 21.28 9.14 8.96
CA GLY A 50 22.59 9.28 8.33
C GLY A 50 22.67 8.64 6.95
N GLY A 51 23.90 8.52 6.45
CA GLY A 51 24.17 7.84 5.18
C GLY A 51 24.15 8.79 3.97
N PRO A 52 24.03 8.24 2.75
CA PRO A 52 24.29 8.98 1.51
C PRO A 52 23.13 9.90 1.12
N LEU A 53 22.02 9.82 1.87
CA LEU A 53 20.84 10.64 1.71
C LEU A 53 20.96 11.99 2.43
N LEU A 54 21.87 12.15 3.39
CA LEU A 54 22.06 13.39 4.14
C LEU A 54 23.39 14.09 3.77
N PRO A 55 23.51 15.42 3.97
CA PRO A 55 22.51 16.35 4.51
C PRO A 55 21.52 16.86 3.46
N VAL A 56 20.30 17.20 3.88
CA VAL A 56 19.25 17.83 3.05
C VAL A 56 18.48 18.87 3.86
N LYS A 57 17.69 19.72 3.18
CA LYS A 57 16.85 20.74 3.84
C LYS A 57 15.58 20.12 4.40
N ALA A 58 14.81 19.44 3.55
CA ALA A 58 13.51 18.87 3.89
C ALA A 58 13.33 17.52 3.19
N GLU A 59 12.85 16.52 3.93
CA GLU A 59 12.62 15.16 3.42
C GLU A 59 11.12 14.98 3.10
N ILE A 60 10.81 14.25 2.02
CA ILE A 60 9.42 14.06 1.59
C ILE A 60 8.61 13.31 2.64
N TYR A 61 9.18 12.26 3.25
CA TYR A 61 8.47 11.46 4.24
C TYR A 61 8.20 12.25 5.52
N GLN A 62 9.18 13.04 5.98
CA GLN A 62 9.01 13.85 7.19
C GLN A 62 7.96 14.95 6.97
N SER A 63 7.96 15.57 5.78
CA SER A 63 6.95 16.55 5.37
C SER A 63 5.55 15.91 5.28
N GLY A 64 5.47 14.66 4.78
CA GLY A 64 4.25 13.86 4.75
C GLY A 64 3.70 13.54 6.15
N VAL A 65 4.56 13.06 7.05
CA VAL A 65 4.17 12.77 8.44
C VAL A 65 3.74 14.05 9.16
N ALA A 66 4.41 15.18 8.93
CA ALA A 66 4.03 16.46 9.50
C ALA A 66 2.64 16.91 9.04
N ALA A 67 2.34 16.82 7.74
CA ALA A 67 1.01 17.12 7.21
C ALA A 67 -0.07 16.22 7.83
N ALA A 68 0.17 14.91 7.92
CA ALA A 68 -0.74 13.96 8.56
C ALA A 68 -0.91 14.24 10.07
N ALA A 69 0.16 14.63 10.77
CA ALA A 69 0.12 14.99 12.18
C ALA A 69 -0.69 16.28 12.41
N LEU A 70 -0.60 17.25 11.50
CA LEU A 70 -1.39 18.48 11.52
C LEU A 70 -2.88 18.20 11.25
N GLN A 71 -3.21 17.33 10.30
CA GLN A 71 -4.60 16.86 10.08
C GLN A 71 -5.15 16.16 11.35
N ALA A 72 -4.34 15.32 11.98
CA ALA A 72 -4.68 14.66 13.23
C ALA A 72 -4.88 15.65 14.39
N LEU A 73 -4.02 16.69 14.48
CA LEU A 73 -4.14 17.75 15.48
C LEU A 73 -5.41 18.58 15.25
N ALA A 74 -5.73 18.93 14.00
CA ALA A 74 -6.95 19.64 13.65
C ALA A 74 -8.20 18.87 14.07
N ASN A 75 -8.25 17.56 13.81
CA ASN A 75 -9.36 16.71 14.28
C ASN A 75 -9.47 16.69 15.81
N LEU A 76 -8.35 16.48 16.52
CA LEU A 76 -8.36 16.52 17.98
C LEU A 76 -8.83 17.88 18.52
N ALA A 77 -8.35 18.98 17.93
CA ALA A 77 -8.73 20.34 18.29
C ALA A 77 -10.24 20.55 18.14
N ARG A 78 -10.83 20.10 17.03
CA ARG A 78 -12.28 20.12 16.80
C ARG A 78 -13.03 19.37 17.90
N LEU A 79 -12.61 18.13 18.21
CA LEU A 79 -13.27 17.28 19.21
C LEU A 79 -13.23 17.88 20.63
N VAL A 80 -12.19 18.65 20.95
CA VAL A 80 -12.05 19.32 22.25
C VAL A 80 -12.52 20.78 22.28
N GLY A 81 -13.08 21.30 21.16
CA GLY A 81 -13.62 22.66 21.07
C GLY A 81 -12.56 23.77 20.96
N LYS A 82 -11.45 23.52 20.26
CA LYS A 82 -10.33 24.45 20.05
C LYS A 82 -10.30 24.92 18.58
N GLU A 83 -11.33 25.65 18.17
CA GLU A 83 -11.59 26.00 16.77
C GLU A 83 -10.46 26.80 16.09
N ASP A 84 -9.79 27.72 16.80
CA ASP A 84 -8.65 28.47 16.23
C ASP A 84 -7.49 27.55 15.90
N THR A 85 -7.18 26.61 16.80
CA THR A 85 -6.15 25.58 16.58
C THR A 85 -6.53 24.63 15.45
N GLU A 86 -7.80 24.24 15.36
CA GLU A 86 -8.31 23.43 14.24
C GLU A 86 -8.04 24.13 12.90
N ARG A 87 -8.49 25.39 12.77
CA ARG A 87 -8.32 26.17 11.53
C ARG A 87 -6.85 26.35 11.16
N GLN A 88 -6.01 26.69 12.14
CA GLN A 88 -4.58 26.86 11.92
C GLN A 88 -3.92 25.56 11.46
N ALA A 89 -4.10 24.46 12.21
CA ALA A 89 -3.48 23.19 11.88
C ALA A 89 -3.96 22.63 10.52
N ALA A 90 -5.24 22.82 10.19
CA ALA A 90 -5.78 22.44 8.88
C ALA A 90 -5.15 23.25 7.74
N GLN A 91 -4.94 24.56 7.93
CA GLN A 91 -4.28 25.42 6.94
C GLN A 91 -2.81 25.05 6.74
N GLU A 92 -2.08 24.76 7.82
CA GLU A 92 -0.68 24.32 7.74
C GLU A 92 -0.55 22.95 7.06
N ALA A 93 -1.45 22.01 7.37
CA ALA A 93 -1.50 20.72 6.69
C ALA A 93 -1.70 20.88 5.18
N SER A 94 -2.64 21.73 4.77
CA SER A 94 -2.91 22.04 3.36
C SER A 94 -1.68 22.64 2.66
N THR A 95 -0.94 23.53 3.32
CA THR A 95 0.31 24.10 2.79
C THR A 95 1.39 23.04 2.58
N LEU A 96 1.58 22.11 3.54
CA LEU A 96 2.54 21.02 3.38
C LEU A 96 2.11 20.03 2.29
N GLU A 97 0.82 19.74 2.15
CA GLU A 97 0.30 18.89 1.07
C GLU A 97 0.57 19.51 -0.31
N GLN A 98 0.41 20.82 -0.44
CA GLN A 98 0.78 21.55 -1.66
C GLN A 98 2.29 21.47 -1.92
N LEU A 99 3.12 21.64 -0.90
CA LEU A 99 4.58 21.50 -1.01
C LEU A 99 4.98 20.11 -1.52
N LEU A 100 4.39 19.04 -0.96
CA LEU A 100 4.64 17.65 -1.39
C LEU A 100 4.42 17.46 -2.89
N ASN A 101 3.30 17.96 -3.41
CA ASN A 101 2.88 17.71 -4.79
C ASN A 101 3.51 18.66 -5.82
N GLN A 102 4.10 19.76 -5.37
CA GLN A 102 4.73 20.76 -6.23
C GLN A 102 6.26 20.71 -6.17
N ALA A 103 6.86 20.83 -4.98
CA ALA A 103 8.30 21.00 -4.85
C ALA A 103 9.06 19.68 -4.94
N PHE A 104 8.48 18.58 -4.43
CA PHE A 104 9.13 17.26 -4.47
C PHE A 104 8.88 16.50 -5.78
N TRP A 105 7.93 16.93 -6.63
CA TRP A 105 7.64 16.23 -7.87
C TRP A 105 8.60 16.61 -9.00
N ILE A 106 9.26 15.62 -9.60
CA ILE A 106 10.12 15.79 -10.77
C ILE A 106 9.36 15.32 -12.01
N ALA A 107 8.69 16.24 -12.71
CA ALA A 107 7.76 15.92 -13.80
C ALA A 107 8.41 15.18 -14.97
N GLU A 108 9.65 15.55 -15.33
CA GLU A 108 10.39 14.95 -16.44
C GLU A 108 10.77 13.49 -16.16
N LYS A 109 10.94 13.15 -14.88
CA LYS A 109 11.29 11.80 -14.40
C LYS A 109 10.08 11.00 -13.95
N LYS A 110 8.92 11.64 -13.78
CA LYS A 110 7.67 11.07 -13.25
C LYS A 110 7.85 10.39 -11.89
N ARG A 111 8.63 11.02 -11.01
CA ARG A 111 8.88 10.51 -9.66
C ARG A 111 8.97 11.63 -8.63
N TYR A 112 8.77 11.26 -7.38
CA TYR A 112 9.02 12.15 -6.25
C TYR A 112 10.49 12.08 -5.84
N ALA A 113 11.08 13.24 -5.64
CA ALA A 113 12.38 13.41 -5.01
C ALA A 113 12.32 12.95 -3.56
N PHE A 114 13.41 12.34 -3.07
CA PHE A 114 13.58 12.07 -1.65
C PHE A 114 13.51 13.34 -0.80
N ALA A 115 14.13 14.43 -1.26
CA ALA A 115 14.34 15.62 -0.45
C ALA A 115 14.43 16.89 -1.30
N LEU A 116 14.35 18.04 -0.62
CA LEU A 116 14.75 19.34 -1.14
C LEU A 116 16.15 19.70 -0.63
N ASP A 117 16.97 20.30 -1.49
CA ASP A 117 18.26 20.87 -1.12
C ASP A 117 18.11 22.22 -0.39
N GLN A 118 19.24 22.81 0.01
CA GLN A 118 19.26 24.10 0.72
C GLN A 118 18.71 25.27 -0.12
N ALA A 119 18.71 25.15 -1.45
CA ALA A 119 18.11 26.10 -2.36
C ALA A 119 16.63 25.80 -2.66
N GLY A 120 16.05 24.78 -2.02
CA GLY A 120 14.66 24.35 -2.23
C GLY A 120 14.44 23.56 -3.52
N LYS A 121 15.51 23.07 -4.17
CA LYS A 121 15.39 22.27 -5.39
C LYS A 121 15.23 20.78 -5.06
N PRO A 122 14.42 20.04 -5.84
CA PRO A 122 14.28 18.60 -5.65
C PRO A 122 15.59 17.86 -5.91
N LEU A 123 15.99 17.01 -4.97
CA LEU A 123 17.11 16.09 -5.09
C LEU A 123 16.62 14.78 -5.72
N ASP A 124 17.09 14.54 -6.94
CA ASP A 124 16.66 13.42 -7.80
C ASP A 124 17.19 12.06 -7.32
N GLU A 125 16.64 11.58 -6.21
CA GLU A 125 16.88 10.25 -5.64
C GLU A 125 15.55 9.57 -5.36
N SER A 126 15.34 8.39 -5.96
CA SER A 126 14.14 7.59 -5.70
C SER A 126 14.31 6.80 -4.41
N THR A 127 13.27 6.80 -3.60
CA THR A 127 13.25 6.08 -2.34
C THR A 127 11.86 5.55 -2.03
N VAL A 128 11.82 4.40 -1.37
CA VAL A 128 10.59 3.85 -0.78
C VAL A 128 9.94 4.84 0.19
N LEU A 129 10.68 5.78 0.76
CA LEU A 129 10.15 6.77 1.71
C LEU A 129 9.09 7.70 1.09
N ALA A 130 8.98 7.78 -0.25
CA ALA A 130 7.88 8.46 -0.93
C ALA A 130 6.50 7.81 -0.64
N THR A 131 6.45 6.56 -0.14
CA THR A 131 5.20 5.87 0.22
C THR A 131 4.63 6.30 1.56
N VAL A 132 5.42 7.01 2.39
CA VAL A 132 4.95 7.53 3.68
C VAL A 132 3.81 8.55 3.52
N PRO A 133 3.95 9.61 2.71
CA PRO A 133 2.79 10.48 2.41
C PRO A 133 1.68 9.74 1.64
N MET A 134 1.99 8.68 0.89
CA MET A 134 0.95 7.87 0.24
C MET A 134 0.10 7.09 1.24
N TRP A 135 0.67 6.59 2.34
CA TRP A 135 -0.11 5.98 3.43
C TRP A 135 -1.21 6.95 3.91
N PHE A 136 -0.90 8.24 4.01
CA PHE A 136 -1.88 9.25 4.42
C PHE A 136 -2.70 9.85 3.25
N HIS A 137 -2.59 9.29 2.04
CA HIS A 137 -3.27 9.76 0.83
C HIS A 137 -3.01 11.25 0.53
N LEU A 138 -1.77 11.72 0.73
CA LEU A 138 -1.38 13.14 0.57
C LEU A 138 -0.82 13.47 -0.82
N LEU A 139 -0.54 12.46 -1.64
CA LEU A 139 0.03 12.64 -2.97
C LEU A 139 -1.06 12.60 -4.05
N ARG A 140 -0.91 13.35 -5.13
CA ARG A 140 -1.88 13.28 -6.24
C ARG A 140 -1.78 11.92 -6.93
N GLU A 141 -2.92 11.32 -7.25
CA GLU A 141 -2.97 9.99 -7.87
C GLU A 141 -2.20 9.92 -9.19
N ASP A 142 -2.28 10.95 -10.04
CA ASP A 142 -1.56 11.01 -11.33
C ASP A 142 -0.03 10.97 -11.17
N GLN A 143 0.49 11.40 -10.01
CA GLN A 143 1.91 11.40 -9.66
C GLN A 143 2.31 10.14 -8.88
N ALA A 144 1.45 9.66 -7.99
CA ALA A 144 1.72 8.47 -7.17
C ALA A 144 1.79 7.19 -8.02
N GLN A 145 0.93 7.05 -9.04
CA GLN A 145 0.90 5.86 -9.89
C GLN A 145 2.24 5.53 -10.60
N PRO A 146 2.89 6.46 -11.31
CA PRO A 146 4.21 6.20 -11.89
C PRO A 146 5.29 5.99 -10.83
N MET A 147 5.23 6.67 -9.67
CA MET A 147 6.17 6.44 -8.57
C MET A 147 6.07 5.01 -8.02
N ILE A 148 4.86 4.50 -7.78
CA ILE A 148 4.64 3.10 -7.37
C ILE A 148 5.19 2.14 -8.43
N SER A 149 5.04 2.47 -9.71
CA SER A 149 5.57 1.64 -10.80
C SER A 149 7.10 1.59 -10.83
N GLU A 150 7.79 2.67 -10.44
CA GLU A 150 9.24 2.69 -10.23
C GLU A 150 9.65 1.90 -8.99
N LEU A 151 8.88 2.01 -7.89
CA LEU A 151 9.15 1.29 -6.65
C LEU A 151 8.92 -0.23 -6.78
N ALA A 152 7.92 -0.67 -7.53
CA ALA A 152 7.68 -2.09 -7.83
C ALA A 152 8.75 -2.69 -8.77
N ALA A 153 9.67 -1.87 -9.31
CA ALA A 153 10.75 -2.36 -10.15
C ALA A 153 11.81 -3.11 -9.30
N PRO A 154 12.55 -4.07 -9.89
CA PRO A 154 13.57 -4.85 -9.19
C PRO A 154 14.75 -4.03 -8.65
N GLY A 155 14.83 -2.73 -8.98
CA GLY A 155 15.72 -1.77 -8.33
C GLY A 155 15.38 -1.54 -6.86
N HIS A 156 14.10 -1.50 -6.51
CA HIS A 156 13.62 -1.31 -5.14
C HIS A 156 13.05 -2.60 -4.55
N GLU A 157 12.15 -3.29 -5.27
CA GLU A 157 11.46 -4.47 -4.76
C GLU A 157 12.32 -5.74 -4.87
N THR A 158 12.49 -6.42 -3.75
CA THR A 158 13.08 -7.76 -3.63
C THR A 158 12.05 -8.76 -3.09
N ASP A 159 12.36 -10.05 -3.16
CA ASP A 159 11.46 -11.09 -2.65
C ASP A 159 11.29 -11.04 -1.12
N TRP A 160 12.19 -10.37 -0.42
CA TRP A 160 12.15 -10.17 1.04
C TRP A 160 11.80 -8.72 1.44
N GLY A 161 11.37 -7.88 0.48
CA GLY A 161 10.86 -6.55 0.74
C GLY A 161 11.57 -5.42 -0.03
N MET A 162 11.39 -4.19 0.43
CA MET A 162 11.77 -2.98 -0.28
C MET A 162 13.12 -2.41 0.17
N ARG A 163 14.01 -2.16 -0.80
CA ARG A 163 15.22 -1.38 -0.59
C ARG A 163 14.88 0.09 -0.36
N ILE A 164 15.57 0.72 0.59
CA ILE A 164 15.41 2.16 0.85
C ILE A 164 15.76 3.02 -0.37
N ILE A 165 16.79 2.63 -1.13
CA ILE A 165 17.29 3.30 -2.34
C ILE A 165 17.36 2.26 -3.47
N SER A 166 17.14 2.70 -4.71
CA SER A 166 17.25 1.83 -5.88
C SER A 166 18.66 1.26 -6.04
N ALA A 167 18.75 -0.02 -6.39
CA ALA A 167 20.00 -0.69 -6.78
C ALA A 167 20.66 -0.10 -8.05
N GLN A 168 20.02 0.87 -8.72
CA GLN A 168 20.59 1.65 -9.84
C GLN A 168 21.18 3.00 -9.40
N SER A 169 21.01 3.39 -8.13
CA SER A 169 21.56 4.64 -7.62
C SER A 169 23.08 4.53 -7.45
N LEU A 170 23.80 5.62 -7.73
CA LEU A 170 25.23 5.72 -7.43
C LEU A 170 25.51 5.71 -5.91
N LYS A 171 24.48 5.94 -5.10
CA LYS A 171 24.54 5.89 -3.63
C LYS A 171 24.32 4.50 -3.07
N TYR A 172 23.97 3.54 -3.94
CA TYR A 172 23.53 2.22 -3.52
C TYR A 172 24.65 1.40 -2.88
N SER A 173 24.34 0.79 -1.74
CA SER A 173 25.11 -0.31 -1.16
C SER A 173 24.16 -1.22 -0.37
N GLY A 174 23.95 -2.45 -0.85
CA GLY A 174 22.99 -3.39 -0.26
C GLY A 174 23.35 -3.81 1.17
N GLY A 175 24.63 -3.75 1.54
CA GLY A 175 25.09 -3.99 2.91
C GLY A 175 25.02 -2.78 3.85
N GLY A 176 24.68 -1.59 3.33
CA GLY A 176 24.67 -0.35 4.12
C GLY A 176 23.27 0.02 4.62
N TYR A 177 23.19 0.36 5.91
CA TYR A 177 21.96 0.62 6.67
C TYR A 177 20.94 1.53 5.95
N HIS A 178 21.35 2.77 5.60
CA HIS A 178 20.56 3.71 4.79
C HIS A 178 21.11 3.88 3.36
N TYR A 179 21.87 2.89 2.86
CA TYR A 179 22.49 2.95 1.54
C TYR A 179 21.78 2.06 0.52
N GLY A 180 20.93 1.14 0.94
CA GLY A 180 20.35 0.16 0.03
C GLY A 180 19.76 -1.08 0.69
N ALA A 181 19.94 -1.23 2.01
CA ALA A 181 19.35 -2.30 2.76
C ALA A 181 17.81 -2.35 2.65
N VAL A 182 17.26 -3.54 2.87
CA VAL A 182 15.82 -3.80 2.92
C VAL A 182 15.34 -3.70 4.36
N TRP A 183 14.25 -2.97 4.56
CA TRP A 183 13.67 -2.73 5.88
C TRP A 183 12.22 -3.22 5.89
N PRO A 184 11.85 -4.23 6.70
CA PRO A 184 10.46 -4.66 6.78
C PRO A 184 9.52 -3.53 7.23
N LEU A 185 10.01 -2.57 8.01
CA LEU A 185 9.32 -1.31 8.30
C LEU A 185 8.93 -0.55 7.02
N PHE A 186 9.89 -0.31 6.12
CA PHE A 186 9.64 0.47 4.90
C PHE A 186 8.85 -0.35 3.86
N THR A 187 9.04 -1.66 3.82
CA THR A 187 8.21 -2.59 3.03
C THR A 187 6.74 -2.49 3.42
N GLY A 188 6.44 -2.37 4.72
CA GLY A 188 5.07 -2.17 5.19
C GLY A 188 4.48 -0.82 4.78
N TRP A 189 5.27 0.25 4.81
CA TRP A 189 4.85 1.56 4.33
C TRP A 189 4.56 1.54 2.83
N ALA A 190 5.37 0.83 2.05
CA ALA A 190 5.11 0.61 0.64
C ALA A 190 3.76 -0.11 0.44
N SER A 191 3.55 -1.24 1.12
CA SER A 191 2.30 -1.98 1.05
C SER A 191 1.08 -1.10 1.41
N MET A 192 1.15 -0.32 2.50
CA MET A 192 0.10 0.63 2.87
C MET A 192 -0.16 1.65 1.77
N GLY A 193 0.89 2.34 1.29
CA GLY A 193 0.78 3.35 0.25
C GLY A 193 0.22 2.78 -1.05
N GLU A 194 0.64 1.58 -1.45
CA GLU A 194 0.18 0.93 -2.67
C GLU A 194 -1.32 0.57 -2.60
N TYR A 195 -1.81 0.05 -1.46
CA TYR A 195 -3.26 -0.17 -1.27
C TYR A 195 -4.06 1.14 -1.29
N GLN A 196 -3.56 2.21 -0.65
CA GLN A 196 -4.21 3.53 -0.65
C GLN A 196 -4.36 4.14 -2.05
N TYR A 197 -3.58 3.67 -3.02
CA TYR A 197 -3.61 4.10 -4.42
C TYR A 197 -4.02 2.96 -5.36
N HIS A 198 -4.77 1.96 -4.86
CA HIS A 198 -5.40 0.91 -5.66
C HIS A 198 -4.42 -0.03 -6.40
N ARG A 199 -3.15 -0.08 -5.98
CA ARG A 199 -2.11 -0.93 -6.57
C ARG A 199 -1.95 -2.23 -5.79
N ALA A 200 -3.02 -3.03 -5.80
CA ALA A 200 -3.15 -4.21 -4.95
C ALA A 200 -2.09 -5.31 -5.19
N LEU A 201 -1.63 -5.52 -6.42
CA LEU A 201 -0.64 -6.58 -6.72
C LEU A 201 0.73 -6.33 -6.05
N PRO A 202 1.42 -5.19 -6.27
CA PRO A 202 2.65 -4.90 -5.54
C PRO A 202 2.41 -4.74 -4.02
N ALA A 203 1.27 -4.18 -3.62
CA ALA A 203 0.90 -4.07 -2.20
C ALA A 203 0.85 -5.43 -1.50
N TYR A 204 0.28 -6.43 -2.18
CA TYR A 204 0.18 -7.80 -1.68
C TYR A 204 1.54 -8.48 -1.63
N LEU A 205 2.39 -8.29 -2.65
CA LEU A 205 3.76 -8.83 -2.64
C LEU A 205 4.57 -8.30 -1.45
N ASN A 206 4.50 -7.00 -1.18
CA ASN A 206 5.16 -6.37 -0.02
C ASN A 206 4.60 -6.87 1.32
N LEU A 207 3.28 -6.99 1.45
CA LEU A 207 2.65 -7.57 2.65
C LEU A 207 3.11 -9.02 2.87
N ARG A 208 3.13 -9.83 1.80
CA ARG A 208 3.53 -11.23 1.85
C ARG A 208 5.02 -11.39 2.15
N ALA A 209 5.88 -10.55 1.60
CA ALA A 209 7.31 -10.55 1.92
C ALA A 209 7.51 -10.40 3.44
N ASN A 210 6.91 -9.38 4.06
CA ASN A 210 6.97 -9.18 5.51
C ASN A 210 6.37 -10.35 6.31
N ALA A 211 5.20 -10.87 5.89
CA ALA A 211 4.55 -11.97 6.59
C ALA A 211 5.38 -13.27 6.56
N LEU A 212 6.04 -13.54 5.43
CA LEU A 212 6.90 -14.72 5.27
C LEU A 212 8.15 -14.62 6.15
N LEU A 213 8.72 -13.44 6.37
CA LEU A 213 9.86 -13.26 7.30
C LEU A 213 9.51 -13.73 8.71
N GLY A 214 8.29 -13.47 9.19
CA GLY A 214 7.81 -13.92 10.49
C GLY A 214 7.60 -15.45 10.60
N LEU A 215 7.66 -16.16 9.48
CA LEU A 215 7.55 -17.61 9.39
C LEU A 215 8.88 -18.29 9.08
N ASP A 216 9.92 -17.53 8.74
CA ASP A 216 11.25 -18.05 8.43
C ASP A 216 12.15 -18.03 9.67
N GLY A 217 12.78 -19.17 9.96
CA GLY A 217 13.53 -19.37 11.20
C GLY A 217 12.65 -19.43 12.46
N SER A 218 12.88 -18.54 13.41
CA SER A 218 12.13 -18.51 14.68
C SER A 218 10.75 -17.88 14.49
N LEU A 219 9.68 -18.65 14.69
CA LEU A 219 8.30 -18.16 14.47
C LEU A 219 8.01 -16.86 15.23
N GLY A 220 7.45 -15.88 14.53
CA GLY A 220 7.09 -14.56 15.06
C GLY A 220 8.25 -13.55 15.08
N HIS A 221 9.45 -13.94 14.65
CA HIS A 221 10.61 -13.06 14.61
C HIS A 221 10.61 -12.19 13.34
N VAL A 222 10.60 -10.87 13.50
CA VAL A 222 10.77 -9.92 12.39
C VAL A 222 12.02 -9.08 12.62
N THR A 223 12.99 -9.23 11.72
CA THR A 223 14.27 -8.51 11.78
C THR A 223 14.12 -7.06 11.38
N GLU A 224 15.00 -6.20 11.88
CA GLU A 224 15.01 -4.77 11.56
C GLU A 224 15.46 -4.48 10.13
N VAL A 225 16.55 -5.10 9.70
CA VAL A 225 17.19 -4.76 8.42
C VAL A 225 17.89 -5.99 7.80
N LEU A 226 17.66 -6.16 6.50
CA LEU A 226 18.27 -7.19 5.67
C LEU A 226 19.15 -6.56 4.60
N SER A 227 20.08 -7.35 4.06
CA SER A 227 20.84 -6.96 2.88
C SER A 227 19.92 -6.62 1.71
N GLY A 228 20.29 -5.59 0.95
CA GLY A 228 19.65 -5.26 -0.32
C GLY A 228 19.99 -6.24 -1.43
N ASP A 229 21.10 -6.98 -1.33
CA ASP A 229 21.61 -7.82 -2.42
C ASP A 229 21.24 -9.30 -2.24
N TYR A 230 21.20 -9.75 -0.98
CA TYR A 230 21.00 -11.15 -0.61
C TYR A 230 19.95 -11.27 0.48
N TYR A 231 19.20 -12.36 0.48
CA TYR A 231 18.27 -12.66 1.56
C TYR A 231 19.04 -13.04 2.84
N GLN A 232 19.39 -12.05 3.65
CA GLN A 232 20.11 -12.23 4.90
C GLN A 232 19.99 -10.98 5.80
N PRO A 233 19.72 -11.12 7.11
CA PRO A 233 19.82 -10.00 8.06
C PRO A 233 21.23 -9.41 8.13
N LEU A 234 21.34 -8.09 8.28
CA LEU A 234 22.65 -7.47 8.52
C LEU A 234 23.13 -7.74 9.95
N SER A 235 24.45 -7.79 10.16
CA SER A 235 25.03 -8.02 11.49
C SER A 235 24.70 -6.92 12.50
N THR A 236 24.40 -5.71 12.02
CA THR A 236 23.98 -4.57 12.83
C THR A 236 22.49 -4.55 13.12
N SER A 237 21.72 -5.47 12.53
CA SER A 237 20.26 -5.52 12.68
C SER A 237 19.87 -5.91 14.10
N SER A 238 18.87 -5.22 14.66
CA SER A 238 18.09 -5.80 15.74
C SER A 238 17.48 -7.13 15.26
N PRO A 239 17.62 -8.22 16.03
CA PRO A 239 17.01 -9.49 15.66
C PRO A 239 15.49 -9.36 15.66
N HIS A 240 14.89 -8.71 16.66
CA HIS A 240 13.45 -8.51 16.73
C HIS A 240 13.09 -7.03 16.83
N GLN A 241 12.33 -6.52 15.86
CA GLN A 241 11.98 -5.11 15.78
C GLN A 241 10.46 -4.90 15.72
N ILE A 242 9.90 -4.24 16.74
CA ILE A 242 8.45 -4.10 16.92
C ILE A 242 7.80 -3.30 15.79
N TRP A 243 8.44 -2.23 15.32
CA TRP A 243 7.89 -1.41 14.22
C TRP A 243 7.79 -2.22 12.92
N SER A 244 8.78 -3.07 12.64
CA SER A 244 8.75 -4.01 11.52
C SER A 244 7.70 -5.09 11.69
N ALA A 245 7.49 -5.63 12.89
CA ALA A 245 6.41 -6.59 13.15
C ALA A 245 5.01 -5.97 12.94
N ALA A 246 4.84 -4.69 13.31
CA ALA A 246 3.59 -3.95 13.08
C ALA A 246 3.27 -3.79 11.58
N MET A 247 4.26 -3.95 10.70
CA MET A 247 4.15 -3.85 9.25
C MET A 247 3.69 -5.12 8.54
N VAL A 248 3.27 -6.14 9.31
CA VAL A 248 2.35 -7.19 8.81
C VAL A 248 0.91 -6.83 9.16
N VAL A 249 0.68 -6.35 10.39
CA VAL A 249 -0.66 -6.07 10.94
C VAL A 249 -1.30 -4.87 10.25
N SER A 250 -0.56 -3.76 10.10
CA SER A 250 -1.11 -2.51 9.57
C SER A 250 -1.54 -2.65 8.10
N PRO A 251 -0.70 -3.16 7.17
CA PRO A 251 -1.12 -3.36 5.79
C PRO A 251 -2.20 -4.42 5.62
N LEU A 252 -2.25 -5.45 6.47
CA LEU A 252 -3.36 -6.41 6.44
C LEU A 252 -4.69 -5.74 6.81
N LEU A 253 -4.75 -5.04 7.94
CA LEU A 253 -6.01 -4.48 8.45
C LEU A 253 -6.43 -3.20 7.72
N ARG A 254 -5.51 -2.27 7.50
CA ARG A 254 -5.81 -0.94 6.94
C ARG A 254 -5.58 -0.84 5.44
N GLY A 255 -4.67 -1.65 4.89
CA GLY A 255 -4.42 -1.73 3.46
C GLY A 255 -5.37 -2.72 2.79
N LEU A 256 -5.05 -4.01 2.87
CA LEU A 256 -5.80 -5.10 2.21
C LEU A 256 -7.28 -5.10 2.58
N PHE A 257 -7.62 -5.00 3.87
CA PHE A 257 -9.03 -4.96 4.27
C PHE A 257 -9.64 -3.56 4.25
N GLY A 258 -8.85 -2.49 4.16
CA GLY A 258 -9.37 -1.12 4.18
C GLY A 258 -10.20 -0.80 5.43
N LEU A 259 -9.89 -1.38 6.59
CA LEU A 259 -10.65 -1.16 7.82
C LEU A 259 -10.29 0.18 8.46
N SER A 260 -11.31 1.01 8.71
CA SER A 260 -11.20 2.25 9.47
C SER A 260 -12.46 2.49 10.30
N ALA A 261 -12.28 2.72 11.61
CA ALA A 261 -13.38 2.95 12.54
C ALA A 261 -13.39 4.41 13.02
N ASP A 262 -14.56 5.04 12.94
CA ASP A 262 -14.86 6.32 13.55
C ASP A 262 -16.05 6.14 14.52
N ALA A 263 -15.74 6.06 15.80
CA ALA A 263 -16.73 5.88 16.85
C ALA A 263 -17.61 7.11 17.06
N ASN A 264 -17.11 8.32 16.77
CA ASN A 264 -17.90 9.54 16.88
C ASN A 264 -18.92 9.65 15.75
N ALA A 265 -18.56 9.16 14.55
CA ALA A 265 -19.45 9.07 13.40
C ALA A 265 -20.29 7.78 13.38
N HIS A 266 -20.10 6.87 14.34
CA HIS A 266 -20.69 5.53 14.35
C HIS A 266 -20.47 4.77 13.04
N LEU A 267 -19.28 4.89 12.44
CA LEU A 267 -18.97 4.40 11.10
C LEU A 267 -17.82 3.40 11.13
N LEU A 268 -18.04 2.22 10.57
CA LEU A 268 -16.96 1.35 10.09
C LEU A 268 -16.88 1.48 8.57
N SER A 269 -15.72 1.92 8.08
CA SER A 269 -15.38 1.79 6.66
C SER A 269 -14.67 0.45 6.47
N PHE A 270 -15.09 -0.30 5.46
CA PHE A 270 -14.53 -1.60 5.13
C PHE A 270 -14.41 -1.74 3.62
N ALA A 271 -13.20 -1.54 3.09
CA ALA A 271 -12.94 -1.44 1.65
C ALA A 271 -11.89 -2.47 1.18
N PRO A 272 -12.21 -3.78 1.15
CA PRO A 272 -11.19 -4.79 0.92
C PRO A 272 -10.76 -4.94 -0.54
N HIS A 273 -9.45 -5.06 -0.76
CA HIS A 273 -8.80 -5.58 -1.97
C HIS A 273 -8.53 -7.08 -1.79
N VAL A 274 -9.57 -7.90 -1.98
CA VAL A 274 -9.50 -9.35 -1.71
C VAL A 274 -8.59 -10.05 -2.74
N PRO A 275 -7.52 -10.75 -2.32
CA PRO A 275 -6.67 -11.52 -3.22
C PRO A 275 -7.48 -12.47 -4.11
N ALA A 276 -7.07 -12.62 -5.38
CA ALA A 276 -7.83 -13.40 -6.36
C ALA A 276 -7.95 -14.90 -5.97
N ASP A 277 -7.01 -15.41 -5.20
CA ASP A 277 -6.99 -16.79 -4.70
C ASP A 277 -7.77 -16.99 -3.39
N TRP A 278 -8.41 -15.94 -2.85
CA TRP A 278 -9.25 -16.03 -1.66
C TRP A 278 -10.72 -16.19 -2.05
N ALA A 279 -11.34 -17.27 -1.56
CA ALA A 279 -12.78 -17.51 -1.68
C ALA A 279 -13.58 -16.91 -0.51
N SER A 280 -12.95 -16.78 0.66
CA SER A 280 -13.63 -16.30 1.87
C SER A 280 -12.64 -15.84 2.93
N PHE A 281 -13.08 -14.98 3.84
CA PHE A 281 -12.38 -14.65 5.08
C PHE A 281 -13.36 -14.16 6.15
N ALA A 282 -12.90 -14.08 7.40
CA ALA A 282 -13.67 -13.49 8.48
C ALA A 282 -12.79 -12.59 9.36
N ILE A 283 -13.35 -11.50 9.85
CA ILE A 283 -12.73 -10.56 10.78
C ILE A 283 -13.67 -10.43 11.97
N ARG A 284 -13.19 -10.75 13.17
CA ARG A 284 -14.01 -10.77 14.38
C ARG A 284 -13.57 -9.69 15.34
N ASN A 285 -14.48 -9.29 16.20
CA ASN A 285 -14.25 -8.33 17.27
C ASN A 285 -13.76 -6.96 16.75
N VAL A 286 -14.39 -6.44 15.69
CA VAL A 286 -14.11 -5.10 15.15
C VAL A 286 -14.90 -4.07 15.94
N HIS A 287 -14.21 -3.19 16.66
CA HIS A 287 -14.85 -2.19 17.51
C HIS A 287 -15.14 -0.88 16.77
N VAL A 288 -16.34 -0.33 17.00
CA VAL A 288 -16.75 1.04 16.67
C VAL A 288 -17.38 1.62 17.94
N GLY A 289 -16.56 2.23 18.80
CA GLY A 289 -16.99 2.60 20.15
C GLY A 289 -17.48 1.37 20.93
N SER A 290 -18.75 1.38 21.35
CA SER A 290 -19.39 0.26 22.06
C SER A 290 -20.16 -0.72 21.15
N CYS A 291 -20.15 -0.52 19.83
CA CYS A 291 -20.57 -1.53 18.85
C CYS A 291 -19.38 -2.46 18.55
N VAL A 292 -19.65 -3.77 18.47
CA VAL A 292 -18.67 -4.77 18.05
C VAL A 292 -19.25 -5.56 16.89
N LEU A 293 -18.47 -5.69 15.81
CA LEU A 293 -18.85 -6.36 14.58
C LEU A 293 -17.98 -7.58 14.32
N ASP A 294 -18.62 -8.68 13.96
CA ASP A 294 -18.01 -9.83 13.30
C ASP A 294 -18.44 -9.81 11.82
N LEU A 295 -17.46 -9.83 10.92
CA LEU A 295 -17.64 -9.72 9.48
C LEU A 295 -17.21 -11.02 8.81
N LYS A 296 -18.04 -11.55 7.92
CA LYS A 296 -17.73 -12.73 7.12
C LYS A 296 -17.99 -12.45 5.64
N TYR A 297 -16.95 -12.62 4.83
CA TYR A 297 -17.00 -12.41 3.39
C TYR A 297 -16.84 -13.74 2.66
N GLU A 298 -17.63 -13.96 1.62
CA GLU A 298 -17.52 -15.09 0.70
C GLU A 298 -17.73 -14.60 -0.74
N ARG A 299 -16.97 -15.12 -1.70
CA ARG A 299 -17.04 -14.78 -3.12
C ARG A 299 -17.16 -16.03 -4.00
N SER A 300 -17.90 -15.88 -5.09
CA SER A 300 -18.01 -16.82 -6.20
C SER A 300 -17.95 -16.06 -7.53
N GLU A 301 -17.95 -16.76 -8.66
CA GLU A 301 -17.98 -16.12 -9.99
C GLU A 301 -19.24 -15.27 -10.23
N GLN A 302 -20.31 -15.48 -9.47
CA GLN A 302 -21.59 -14.77 -9.60
C GLN A 302 -21.67 -13.52 -8.72
N GLY A 303 -20.64 -13.25 -7.91
CA GLY A 303 -20.62 -12.14 -6.97
C GLY A 303 -20.19 -12.56 -5.57
N PHE A 304 -20.59 -11.79 -4.56
CA PHE A 304 -20.12 -11.98 -3.19
C PHE A 304 -21.18 -11.66 -2.14
N THR A 305 -20.97 -12.21 -0.94
CA THR A 305 -21.78 -11.93 0.24
C THR A 305 -20.93 -11.36 1.36
N LEU A 306 -21.51 -10.42 2.10
CA LEU A 306 -20.99 -9.96 3.38
C LEU A 306 -22.06 -10.19 4.46
N GLU A 307 -21.72 -10.98 5.45
CA GLU A 307 -22.50 -11.13 6.69
C GLU A 307 -21.85 -10.27 7.78
N ALA A 308 -22.67 -9.51 8.48
CA ALA A 308 -22.25 -8.66 9.60
C ALA A 308 -23.09 -8.94 10.84
N ASP A 309 -22.46 -9.57 11.83
CA ASP A 309 -23.07 -9.84 13.13
C ASP A 309 -22.67 -8.75 14.11
N ARG A 310 -23.66 -8.14 14.76
CA ARG A 310 -23.46 -7.06 15.73
C ARG A 310 -23.69 -7.54 17.15
N SER A 311 -22.77 -7.20 18.02
CA SER A 311 -22.92 -7.23 19.47
C SER A 311 -22.62 -5.86 20.09
N GLY A 312 -22.76 -5.75 21.42
CA GLY A 312 -22.63 -4.48 22.14
C GLY A 312 -23.90 -3.61 22.11
N SER A 313 -23.75 -2.36 22.56
CA SER A 313 -24.88 -1.45 22.80
C SER A 313 -24.93 -0.23 21.86
N GLY A 314 -23.78 0.21 21.33
CA GLY A 314 -23.69 1.39 20.47
C GLY A 314 -24.23 1.14 19.06
N GLU A 315 -24.77 2.17 18.42
CA GLU A 315 -25.13 2.16 16.99
C GLU A 315 -23.87 2.10 16.11
N CYS A 316 -24.00 1.50 14.93
CA CYS A 316 -22.93 1.44 13.96
C CYS A 316 -23.51 1.27 12.55
N THR A 317 -22.94 2.05 11.64
CA THR A 317 -23.15 2.00 10.20
C THR A 317 -21.93 1.38 9.57
N LEU A 318 -22.13 0.44 8.64
CA LEU A 318 -21.06 -0.08 7.81
C LEU A 318 -21.11 0.62 6.45
N GLU A 319 -19.99 1.19 6.02
CA GLU A 319 -19.74 1.51 4.62
C GLU A 319 -18.85 0.41 4.05
N PHE A 320 -19.45 -0.50 3.29
CA PHE A 320 -18.75 -1.58 2.61
C PHE A 320 -18.41 -1.17 1.18
N SER A 321 -17.16 -1.34 0.78
CA SER A 321 -16.61 -0.85 -0.47
C SER A 321 -15.55 -1.79 -1.07
N PRO A 322 -15.87 -3.07 -1.35
CA PRO A 322 -14.90 -4.02 -1.91
C PRO A 322 -14.45 -3.61 -3.31
N ALA A 323 -13.18 -3.85 -3.61
CA ALA A 323 -12.62 -3.70 -4.94
C ALA A 323 -13.05 -4.87 -5.84
N ILE A 324 -13.41 -4.55 -7.08
CA ILE A 324 -13.69 -5.51 -8.17
C ILE A 324 -12.99 -5.04 -9.45
N SER A 325 -12.84 -5.95 -10.42
CA SER A 325 -12.21 -5.63 -11.70
C SER A 325 -12.92 -4.49 -12.43
N PRO A 326 -12.22 -3.61 -13.18
CA PRO A 326 -12.85 -2.64 -14.09
C PRO A 326 -13.73 -3.27 -15.19
N LEU A 327 -13.57 -4.56 -15.47
CA LEU A 327 -14.43 -5.33 -16.38
C LEU A 327 -15.81 -5.62 -15.77
N ALA A 328 -15.87 -5.73 -14.44
CA ALA A 328 -17.02 -6.22 -13.71
C ALA A 328 -18.26 -5.32 -13.83
N GLU A 329 -19.44 -5.93 -13.76
CA GLU A 329 -20.72 -5.23 -13.80
C GLU A 329 -21.57 -5.62 -12.58
N VAL A 330 -21.95 -4.62 -11.79
CA VAL A 330 -22.83 -4.82 -10.63
C VAL A 330 -24.27 -4.90 -11.10
N MET A 331 -24.90 -6.05 -10.91
CA MET A 331 -26.26 -6.32 -11.40
C MET A 331 -27.31 -5.98 -10.35
N THR A 332 -27.15 -6.55 -9.15
CA THR A 332 -28.04 -6.29 -8.01
C THR A 332 -27.24 -6.23 -6.71
N VAL A 333 -27.76 -5.44 -5.78
CA VAL A 333 -27.26 -5.33 -4.41
C VAL A 333 -28.46 -5.47 -3.49
N GLU A 334 -28.46 -6.52 -2.67
CA GLU A 334 -29.57 -6.88 -1.82
C GLU A 334 -29.13 -6.96 -0.36
N MET A 335 -29.87 -6.30 0.53
CA MET A 335 -29.74 -6.47 1.97
C MET A 335 -30.89 -7.35 2.46
N ASN A 336 -30.58 -8.51 3.02
CA ASN A 336 -31.58 -9.46 3.50
C ASN A 336 -32.68 -9.75 2.44
N GLY A 337 -32.28 -9.91 1.18
CA GLY A 337 -33.17 -10.18 0.04
C GLY A 337 -33.95 -8.98 -0.52
N HIS A 338 -33.69 -7.76 -0.04
CA HIS A 338 -34.32 -6.54 -0.53
C HIS A 338 -33.31 -5.66 -1.25
N LEU A 339 -33.66 -5.15 -2.44
CA LEU A 339 -32.79 -4.25 -3.20
C LEU A 339 -32.44 -2.99 -2.40
N VAL A 340 -31.17 -2.62 -2.41
CA VAL A 340 -30.65 -1.40 -1.77
C VAL A 340 -29.88 -0.54 -2.76
N GLN A 341 -29.81 0.76 -2.45
CA GLN A 341 -29.01 1.69 -3.23
C GLN A 341 -27.51 1.40 -3.06
N HIS A 342 -26.78 1.54 -4.16
CA HIS A 342 -25.34 1.42 -4.20
C HIS A 342 -24.77 2.46 -5.18
N ARG A 343 -23.48 2.75 -5.05
CA ARG A 343 -22.72 3.54 -6.02
C ARG A 343 -21.47 2.76 -6.41
N VAL A 344 -20.98 2.97 -7.62
CA VAL A 344 -19.71 2.39 -8.09
C VAL A 344 -18.71 3.51 -8.29
N LEU A 345 -17.64 3.50 -7.50
CA LEU A 345 -16.52 4.42 -7.65
C LEU A 345 -15.46 3.76 -8.54
N LYS A 346 -14.97 4.46 -9.56
CA LYS A 346 -14.04 3.89 -10.54
C LYS A 346 -12.67 4.54 -10.38
N SER A 347 -11.63 3.73 -10.44
CA SER A 347 -10.24 4.18 -10.58
C SER A 347 -9.69 3.77 -11.95
N ALA A 348 -8.39 3.98 -12.16
CA ALA A 348 -7.71 3.53 -13.38
C ALA A 348 -7.56 2.00 -13.46
N VAL A 349 -7.47 1.32 -12.31
CA VAL A 349 -7.06 -0.10 -12.19
C VAL A 349 -8.11 -1.00 -11.55
N ASP A 350 -9.03 -0.45 -10.77
CA ASP A 350 -10.15 -1.15 -10.13
C ASP A 350 -11.43 -0.30 -10.13
N GLN A 351 -12.50 -0.86 -9.56
CA GLN A 351 -13.69 -0.12 -9.15
C GLN A 351 -14.21 -0.67 -7.83
N HIS A 352 -14.90 0.17 -7.06
CA HIS A 352 -15.39 -0.15 -5.73
C HIS A 352 -16.92 -0.05 -5.64
N VAL A 353 -17.56 -1.09 -5.12
CA VAL A 353 -19.01 -1.14 -4.91
C VAL A 353 -19.35 -0.59 -3.53
N VAL A 354 -19.79 0.66 -3.45
CA VAL A 354 -20.07 1.28 -2.15
C VAL A 354 -21.52 1.11 -1.74
N VAL A 355 -21.71 0.47 -0.60
CA VAL A 355 -23.01 0.26 0.04
C VAL A 355 -22.89 0.70 1.49
N ARG A 356 -23.77 1.61 1.93
CA ARG A 356 -23.80 2.10 3.30
C ARG A 356 -25.11 1.70 3.96
N PHE A 357 -25.02 0.98 5.09
CA PHE A 357 -26.20 0.49 5.81
C PHE A 357 -25.98 0.42 7.32
N PRO A 358 -27.02 0.68 8.13
CA PRO A 358 -26.96 0.45 9.57
C PRO A 358 -26.88 -1.06 9.84
N VAL A 359 -25.98 -1.47 10.75
CA VAL A 359 -25.91 -2.87 11.18
C VAL A 359 -26.82 -3.05 12.39
N ASN A 360 -27.93 -3.76 12.22
CA ASN A 360 -28.94 -3.95 13.25
C ASN A 360 -28.69 -5.22 14.07
N LYS A 361 -29.39 -5.36 15.21
CA LYS A 361 -29.46 -6.66 15.90
C LYS A 361 -30.27 -7.64 15.03
N GLY A 362 -29.74 -8.83 14.80
CA GLY A 362 -30.32 -9.82 13.89
C GLY A 362 -29.51 -9.96 12.59
N ALA A 363 -30.14 -10.48 11.53
CA ALA A 363 -29.47 -10.75 10.27
C ALA A 363 -29.10 -9.45 9.53
N ASN A 364 -27.84 -9.33 9.13
CA ASN A 364 -27.37 -8.33 8.15
C ASN A 364 -26.56 -9.08 7.10
N LYS A 365 -27.22 -9.53 6.04
CA LYS A 365 -26.60 -10.22 4.92
C LYS A 365 -26.74 -9.38 3.66
N LEU A 366 -25.62 -8.82 3.23
CA LEU A 366 -25.50 -8.17 1.94
C LEU A 366 -25.14 -9.23 0.89
N HIS A 367 -25.87 -9.28 -0.21
CA HIS A 367 -25.57 -10.09 -1.38
C HIS A 367 -25.43 -9.17 -2.59
N VAL A 368 -24.31 -9.29 -3.29
CA VAL A 368 -23.99 -8.49 -4.47
C VAL A 368 -23.78 -9.43 -5.63
N VAL A 369 -24.64 -9.32 -6.65
CA VAL A 369 -24.50 -10.07 -7.89
C VAL A 369 -23.63 -9.27 -8.85
N VAL A 370 -22.56 -9.91 -9.31
CA VAL A 370 -21.58 -9.29 -10.21
C VAL A 370 -21.36 -10.21 -11.41
N HIS A 371 -21.35 -9.63 -12.60
CA HIS A 371 -20.94 -10.31 -13.82
C HIS A 371 -19.53 -9.89 -14.23
N ASN A 372 -18.81 -10.81 -14.89
CA ASN A 372 -17.52 -10.57 -15.52
C ASN A 372 -16.42 -10.04 -14.59
N ASP A 373 -16.51 -10.30 -13.29
CA ASP A 373 -15.41 -9.99 -12.37
C ASP A 373 -14.20 -10.89 -12.67
N PHE A 374 -13.01 -10.40 -12.37
CA PHE A 374 -11.75 -11.00 -12.79
C PHE A 374 -10.63 -10.65 -11.80
N GLY A 375 -9.73 -11.59 -11.54
CA GLY A 375 -8.63 -11.35 -10.62
C GLY A 375 -7.36 -12.10 -11.00
N LEU A 376 -6.21 -11.49 -10.70
CA LEU A 376 -4.89 -12.10 -10.79
C LEU A 376 -4.31 -12.31 -9.40
N SER A 377 -3.59 -13.42 -9.21
CA SER A 377 -2.73 -13.62 -8.05
C SER A 377 -1.30 -13.86 -8.49
N VAL A 378 -0.36 -13.28 -7.74
CA VAL A 378 1.08 -13.44 -7.98
C VAL A 378 1.66 -14.20 -6.78
N PRO A 379 2.35 -15.33 -7.00
CA PRO A 379 2.95 -16.07 -5.91
C PRO A 379 4.11 -15.28 -5.29
N ALA A 380 4.14 -15.22 -3.96
CA ALA A 380 5.25 -14.67 -3.18
C ALA A 380 5.97 -15.80 -2.43
N ALA A 381 7.29 -15.84 -2.52
CA ALA A 381 8.14 -16.80 -1.84
C ALA A 381 9.49 -16.15 -1.51
N LEU A 382 10.05 -16.51 -0.34
CA LEU A 382 11.41 -16.15 0.01
C LEU A 382 12.40 -17.10 -0.70
N PRO A 383 13.57 -16.61 -1.15
CA PRO A 383 14.65 -17.49 -1.60
C PRO A 383 15.32 -18.19 -0.41
N GLU A 384 16.25 -19.09 -0.69
CA GLU A 384 17.13 -19.64 0.34
C GLU A 384 17.99 -18.54 0.98
N LEU A 385 18.40 -18.72 2.24
CA LEU A 385 19.28 -17.78 2.94
C LEU A 385 20.57 -17.54 2.14
N GLY A 386 20.94 -16.27 1.95
CA GLY A 386 22.05 -15.85 1.10
C GLY A 386 21.72 -15.85 -0.41
N GLY A 387 20.53 -16.29 -0.80
CA GLY A 387 20.05 -16.26 -2.17
C GLY A 387 19.74 -14.84 -2.66
N THR A 388 19.76 -14.67 -3.98
CA THR A 388 19.38 -13.41 -4.64
C THR A 388 17.89 -13.40 -4.97
N SER A 389 17.36 -12.22 -5.23
CA SER A 389 15.95 -12.04 -5.56
C SER A 389 15.62 -12.56 -6.96
N ARG A 390 14.55 -13.36 -7.09
CA ARG A 390 14.12 -14.02 -8.32
C ARG A 390 12.63 -13.89 -8.66
N GLY A 391 11.79 -13.41 -7.75
CA GLY A 391 10.34 -13.31 -7.96
C GLY A 391 9.94 -12.40 -9.12
N LEU A 392 8.72 -12.59 -9.64
CA LEU A 392 8.17 -11.70 -10.66
C LEU A 392 7.80 -10.35 -10.02
N ARG A 393 8.02 -9.26 -10.74
CA ARG A 393 7.53 -7.93 -10.39
C ARG A 393 6.36 -7.54 -11.26
N VAL A 394 5.33 -6.92 -10.66
CA VAL A 394 4.21 -6.34 -11.39
C VAL A 394 4.34 -4.82 -11.35
N LEU A 395 4.80 -4.24 -12.45
CA LEU A 395 5.18 -2.84 -12.54
C LEU A 395 3.98 -1.93 -12.81
N ALA A 396 3.04 -2.37 -13.63
CA ALA A 396 1.86 -1.57 -13.98
C ALA A 396 0.72 -2.44 -14.53
N GLU A 397 -0.49 -1.94 -14.34
CA GLU A 397 -1.74 -2.46 -14.90
C GLU A 397 -2.40 -1.33 -15.69
N THR A 398 -2.74 -1.57 -16.95
CA THR A 398 -3.38 -0.56 -17.81
C THR A 398 -4.54 -1.17 -18.57
N TRP A 399 -5.73 -0.66 -18.29
CA TRP A 399 -6.96 -1.06 -18.99
C TRP A 399 -7.27 -0.15 -20.17
N THR A 400 -7.72 -0.72 -21.28
CA THR A 400 -8.31 0.08 -22.37
C THR A 400 -9.60 0.76 -21.91
N ALA A 401 -10.00 1.82 -22.61
CA ALA A 401 -11.27 2.50 -22.33
C ALA A 401 -12.48 1.57 -22.49
N ALA A 402 -12.44 0.65 -23.46
CA ALA A 402 -13.49 -0.35 -23.70
C ALA A 402 -13.51 -1.51 -22.69
N LYS A 403 -12.46 -1.62 -21.84
CA LYS A 403 -12.29 -2.70 -20.85
C LYS A 403 -12.23 -4.11 -21.46
N ASP A 404 -11.91 -4.19 -22.75
CA ASP A 404 -11.71 -5.43 -23.51
C ASP A 404 -10.26 -5.94 -23.45
N ARG A 405 -9.35 -5.13 -22.90
CA ARG A 405 -7.92 -5.45 -22.80
C ARG A 405 -7.29 -4.89 -21.53
N LEU A 406 -6.51 -5.73 -20.86
CA LEU A 406 -5.61 -5.38 -19.75
C LEU A 406 -4.16 -5.61 -20.20
N GLU A 407 -3.36 -4.56 -20.19
CA GLU A 407 -1.91 -4.63 -20.35
C GLU A 407 -1.24 -4.70 -18.98
N LEU A 408 -0.48 -5.75 -18.75
CA LEU A 408 0.38 -5.94 -17.59
C LEU A 408 1.82 -5.68 -18.01
N GLU A 409 2.48 -4.74 -17.33
CA GLU A 409 3.94 -4.63 -17.38
C GLU A 409 4.54 -5.41 -16.22
N VAL A 410 5.31 -6.45 -16.53
CA VAL A 410 5.99 -7.27 -15.54
C VAL A 410 7.50 -7.23 -15.75
N SER A 411 8.26 -7.59 -14.72
CA SER A 411 9.70 -7.73 -14.82
C SER A 411 10.16 -8.97 -14.08
N GLY A 412 10.84 -9.88 -14.76
CA GLY A 412 11.33 -11.13 -14.18
C GLY A 412 12.76 -11.43 -14.60
N VAL A 413 13.38 -12.39 -13.94
CA VAL A 413 14.74 -12.84 -14.22
C VAL A 413 14.78 -13.55 -15.58
N GLN A 414 15.75 -13.20 -16.42
CA GLN A 414 15.96 -13.83 -17.72
C GLN A 414 16.04 -15.37 -17.61
N GLY A 415 15.39 -16.06 -18.54
CA GLY A 415 15.30 -17.53 -18.57
C GLY A 415 14.34 -18.14 -17.55
N SER A 416 13.72 -17.33 -16.68
CA SER A 416 12.78 -17.83 -15.67
C SER A 416 11.36 -17.87 -16.20
N THR A 417 10.55 -18.73 -15.58
CA THR A 417 9.14 -18.90 -15.88
C THR A 417 8.34 -18.64 -14.62
N TYR A 418 7.29 -17.84 -14.73
CA TYR A 418 6.43 -17.44 -13.61
C TYR A 418 4.99 -17.81 -13.89
N GLU A 419 4.26 -18.27 -12.87
CA GLU A 419 2.84 -18.61 -13.00
C GLU A 419 2.01 -17.64 -12.18
N LEU A 420 1.18 -16.85 -12.85
CA LEU A 420 0.16 -16.02 -12.22
C LEU A 420 -1.13 -16.83 -12.16
N GLY A 421 -1.76 -16.87 -10.99
CA GLY A 421 -3.09 -17.44 -10.84
C GLY A 421 -4.13 -16.50 -11.46
N VAL A 422 -5.15 -17.08 -12.08
CA VAL A 422 -6.27 -16.36 -12.66
C VAL A 422 -7.56 -16.84 -12.00
N TRP A 423 -8.32 -15.92 -11.42
CA TRP A 423 -9.67 -16.18 -10.94
C TRP A 423 -10.70 -15.71 -11.99
N ASN A 424 -11.76 -16.51 -12.16
CA ASN A 424 -12.73 -16.40 -13.26
C ASN A 424 -12.05 -16.41 -14.64
N ALA A 425 -11.18 -17.41 -14.87
CA ALA A 425 -10.40 -17.56 -16.10
C ALA A 425 -11.28 -17.73 -17.36
N GLY A 426 -12.58 -18.00 -17.20
CA GLY A 426 -13.57 -17.99 -18.28
C GLY A 426 -13.72 -16.64 -18.99
N GLN A 427 -13.36 -15.53 -18.34
CA GLN A 427 -13.44 -14.18 -18.91
C GLN A 427 -12.39 -13.91 -19.98
N LEU A 428 -11.27 -14.64 -19.94
CA LEU A 428 -10.19 -14.48 -20.92
C LEU A 428 -10.57 -15.15 -22.24
N SER A 429 -10.35 -14.44 -23.34
CA SER A 429 -10.48 -14.96 -24.70
C SER A 429 -9.13 -15.31 -25.31
N ARG A 430 -8.08 -14.56 -24.95
CA ARG A 430 -6.71 -14.71 -25.47
C ARG A 430 -5.72 -14.04 -24.52
N VAL A 431 -4.48 -14.54 -24.55
CA VAL A 431 -3.33 -13.93 -23.88
C VAL A 431 -2.19 -13.77 -24.88
N GLU A 432 -1.54 -12.61 -24.88
CA GLU A 432 -0.32 -12.35 -25.65
C GLU A 432 0.86 -12.07 -24.72
N GLY A 433 2.05 -12.46 -25.14
CA GLY A 433 3.27 -12.30 -24.34
C GLY A 433 3.40 -13.28 -23.18
N ALA A 434 2.50 -14.27 -23.06
CA ALA A 434 2.55 -15.35 -22.08
C ALA A 434 1.76 -16.57 -22.59
N GLU A 435 2.03 -17.73 -22.02
CA GLU A 435 1.18 -18.91 -22.21
C GLU A 435 -0.05 -18.80 -21.28
N TRP A 436 -1.19 -19.31 -21.73
CA TRP A 436 -2.42 -19.32 -20.92
C TRP A 436 -3.03 -20.70 -20.87
N ASN A 437 -3.26 -21.18 -19.65
CA ASN A 437 -4.03 -22.36 -19.36
C ASN A 437 -5.33 -21.95 -18.67
N LYS A 438 -6.48 -22.24 -19.31
CA LYS A 438 -7.80 -21.92 -18.77
C LYS A 438 -8.10 -22.63 -17.44
N GLY A 439 -7.43 -23.76 -17.17
CA GLY A 439 -7.64 -24.59 -15.98
C GLY A 439 -9.07 -25.16 -15.88
N ALA A 440 -9.51 -25.47 -14.66
CA ALA A 440 -10.82 -26.04 -14.37
C ALA A 440 -11.47 -25.32 -13.18
N GLY A 441 -12.81 -25.29 -13.14
CA GLY A 441 -13.56 -24.74 -12.00
C GLY A 441 -13.35 -23.24 -11.77
N GLY A 442 -13.21 -22.45 -12.83
CA GLY A 442 -13.07 -21.00 -12.75
C GLY A 442 -11.66 -20.48 -12.51
N HIS A 443 -10.72 -21.37 -12.18
CA HIS A 443 -9.32 -21.02 -11.95
C HIS A 443 -8.44 -21.41 -13.12
N GLY A 444 -7.57 -20.51 -13.54
CA GLY A 444 -6.59 -20.72 -14.61
C GLY A 444 -5.21 -20.18 -14.23
N GLN A 445 -4.29 -20.24 -15.20
CA GLN A 445 -2.91 -19.80 -15.03
C GLN A 445 -2.43 -19.03 -16.26
N VAL A 446 -1.73 -17.92 -16.03
CA VAL A 446 -0.94 -17.22 -17.05
C VAL A 446 0.52 -17.47 -16.75
N ARG A 447 1.22 -18.11 -17.67
CA ARG A 447 2.63 -18.48 -17.53
C ARG A 447 3.51 -17.56 -18.36
N VAL A 448 4.28 -16.73 -17.67
CA VAL A 448 5.18 -15.74 -18.25
C VAL A 448 6.57 -16.34 -18.39
N HIS A 449 7.01 -16.54 -19.63
CA HIS A 449 8.39 -16.93 -19.94
C HIS A 449 9.21 -15.69 -20.26
N VAL A 450 10.22 -15.41 -19.43
CA VAL A 450 11.11 -14.27 -19.64
C VAL A 450 12.28 -14.71 -20.52
N ALA A 451 12.30 -14.20 -21.75
CA ALA A 451 13.34 -14.54 -22.71
C ALA A 451 14.74 -14.13 -22.20
N VAL A 452 15.75 -14.93 -22.52
CA VAL A 452 17.15 -14.54 -22.34
C VAL A 452 17.50 -13.55 -23.45
N ALA A 453 18.01 -12.36 -23.08
CA ALA A 453 18.45 -11.40 -24.08
C ALA A 453 19.69 -11.98 -24.80
N PRO A 454 19.80 -11.86 -26.15
CA PRO A 454 21.02 -12.24 -26.83
C PRO A 454 22.18 -11.42 -26.28
N ASP A 455 23.28 -12.13 -25.98
CA ASP A 455 24.46 -11.65 -25.27
C ASP A 455 24.89 -10.26 -25.77
N ARG A 456 24.68 -9.22 -24.94
CA ARG A 456 25.24 -7.90 -25.22
C ARG A 456 26.71 -7.98 -24.88
N THR A 457 27.54 -8.24 -25.90
CA THR A 457 29.00 -8.20 -25.82
C THR A 457 29.45 -7.09 -24.89
N SER A 458 30.10 -7.49 -23.80
CA SER A 458 30.61 -6.68 -22.73
C SER A 458 31.34 -5.43 -23.22
N LYS A 459 30.91 -4.28 -22.70
CA LYS A 459 31.76 -3.13 -22.40
C LYS A 459 30.98 -2.22 -21.44
N ASN A 460 31.39 -2.25 -20.17
CA ASN A 460 30.91 -1.48 -19.03
C ASN A 460 29.53 -1.88 -18.46
N VAL A 461 29.34 -3.16 -18.13
CA VAL A 461 28.29 -3.56 -17.18
C VAL A 461 29.01 -4.01 -15.91
N ASP A 462 28.73 -3.33 -14.80
CA ASP A 462 29.19 -3.73 -13.48
C ASP A 462 28.51 -5.08 -13.16
N GLU A 463 29.24 -6.19 -13.23
CA GLU A 463 28.74 -7.57 -13.03
C GLU A 463 28.24 -7.84 -11.59
N GLY A 464 28.05 -6.80 -10.76
CA GLY A 464 27.66 -6.90 -9.36
C GLY A 464 26.31 -6.28 -8.97
N SER A 465 25.56 -5.61 -9.88
CA SER A 465 24.25 -5.04 -9.51
C SER A 465 23.13 -6.10 -9.60
N PRO A 466 22.44 -6.47 -8.49
CA PRO A 466 21.48 -7.58 -8.45
C PRO A 466 20.28 -7.43 -9.40
N ALA A 467 19.98 -6.20 -9.83
CA ALA A 467 18.83 -5.89 -10.67
C ALA A 467 19.09 -6.08 -12.18
N THR A 468 20.34 -6.32 -12.59
CA THR A 468 20.76 -6.34 -14.01
C THR A 468 20.20 -7.53 -14.80
N ASN A 469 19.83 -8.62 -14.13
CA ASN A 469 19.30 -9.83 -14.78
C ASN A 469 17.77 -9.82 -14.95
N TYR A 470 17.08 -8.76 -14.54
CA TYR A 470 15.65 -8.63 -14.75
C TYR A 470 15.35 -8.02 -16.12
N THR A 471 14.33 -8.53 -16.80
CA THR A 471 13.85 -8.03 -18.09
C THR A 471 12.37 -7.70 -18.01
N ARG A 472 12.02 -6.51 -18.50
CA ARG A 472 10.62 -6.09 -18.62
C ARG A 472 9.95 -6.83 -19.77
N GLN A 473 8.72 -7.25 -19.54
CA GLN A 473 7.89 -7.95 -20.49
C GLN A 473 6.46 -7.42 -20.38
N LYS A 474 5.81 -7.27 -21.53
CA LYS A 474 4.40 -6.93 -21.60
C LYS A 474 3.59 -8.21 -21.79
N VAL A 475 2.59 -8.39 -20.94
CA VAL A 475 1.58 -9.45 -21.08
C VAL A 475 0.25 -8.75 -21.32
N VAL A 476 -0.49 -9.21 -22.34
CA VAL A 476 -1.77 -8.60 -22.70
C VAL A 476 -2.87 -9.63 -22.57
N LEU A 477 -3.85 -9.33 -21.72
CA LEU A 477 -5.02 -10.16 -21.47
C LEU A 477 -6.20 -9.58 -22.25
N TYR A 478 -6.81 -10.40 -23.10
CA TYR A 478 -7.97 -10.05 -23.90
C TYR A 478 -9.22 -10.66 -23.29
N PHE A 479 -10.27 -9.86 -23.22
CA PHE A 479 -11.58 -10.27 -22.74
C PHE A 479 -12.54 -10.33 -23.94
N ALA A 480 -13.59 -11.13 -23.84
CA ALA A 480 -14.61 -11.11 -24.88
C ALA A 480 -15.23 -9.70 -24.97
N ALA A 481 -15.34 -9.17 -26.19
CA ALA A 481 -15.98 -7.88 -26.41
C ALA A 481 -17.46 -7.97 -25.96
N ARG A 482 -17.89 -6.91 -25.27
CA ARG A 482 -19.25 -6.75 -24.74
C ARG A 482 -20.32 -6.78 -25.83
#